data_AF-A0A9W9P7L7-F1
#
_entry.id   AF-A0A9W9P7L7-F1
#
_cell.length_a   1.000
_cell.length_b   1.000
_cell.length_c   1.000
_cell.angle_alpha   90.00
_cell.angle_beta   90.00
_cell.angle_gamma   90.00
#
_symmetry.space_group_name_H-M   'P 1'
#
loop_
_entity.id
_entity.type
_entity.pdbx_description
1 polymer ?
#
loop_
_entity_poly.entity_id
_entity_poly.type
_entity_poly.pdbx_seq_one_letter_code
_entity_poly.pdbx_strand_id
1 'polypeptide(L)'
;MRVETCHFCSRPAFPGKGITFVRNDARQFRFCRSKCHKNFKMKRQPRKLKWTKSHRAAKGKEMIVDSSLVLSQFAKKRNVPVKYDRNVVAATIQAMQRVEEIRQKRERVFTKRRLAGKLARDRQREADRKVVAEGEHLIRKELREREEGRPMVAEQSKAANRVHGEDRLEKQQKKKSRLLVDGGVQEEMDID
;
A
#
# COMPACT_ATOMS: atom_id res chain seq x y z
N MET A 1 -18.94 19.44 4.94
CA MET A 1 -17.47 19.39 5.09
C MET A 1 -16.85 18.80 3.82
N ARG A 2 -15.83 19.42 3.20
CA ARG A 2 -15.23 18.94 1.93
C ARG A 2 -13.78 18.53 2.12
N VAL A 3 -13.41 17.35 1.61
CA VAL A 3 -12.01 16.94 1.50
C VAL A 3 -11.48 17.43 0.16
N GLU A 4 -10.46 18.27 0.20
CA GLU A 4 -9.84 18.82 -1.00
C GLU A 4 -8.62 17.99 -1.42
N THR A 5 -8.23 18.09 -2.67
CA THR A 5 -6.98 17.49 -3.16
C THR A 5 -5.86 18.52 -3.07
N CYS A 6 -4.74 18.15 -2.46
CA CYS A 6 -3.56 19.02 -2.46
C CYS A 6 -3.04 19.26 -3.88
N HIS A 7 -2.74 20.52 -4.20
CA HIS A 7 -2.24 20.92 -5.51
C HIS A 7 -0.91 20.25 -5.91
N PHE A 8 -0.03 19.99 -4.93
CA PHE A 8 1.31 19.45 -5.20
C PHE A 8 1.38 17.92 -5.08
N CYS A 9 0.85 17.38 -3.98
CA CYS A 9 0.97 15.96 -3.63
C CYS A 9 -0.20 15.12 -4.16
N SER A 10 -1.32 15.75 -4.54
CA SER A 10 -2.62 15.13 -4.86
C SER A 10 -3.18 14.20 -3.77
N ARG A 11 -2.66 14.28 -2.54
CA ARG A 11 -3.22 13.60 -1.36
C ARG A 11 -4.43 14.39 -0.84
N PRO A 12 -5.35 13.73 -0.12
CA PRO A 12 -6.44 14.42 0.56
C PRO A 12 -5.90 15.45 1.56
N ALA A 13 -6.48 16.64 1.54
CA ALA A 13 -6.31 17.71 2.51
C ALA A 13 -7.62 17.82 3.29
N PHE A 14 -7.58 17.31 4.52
CA PHE A 14 -8.71 17.39 5.44
C PHE A 14 -8.87 18.82 5.98
N PRO A 15 -10.10 19.23 6.36
CA PRO A 15 -10.31 20.54 6.96
C PRO A 15 -9.48 20.73 8.22
N GLY A 16 -9.05 21.96 8.47
CA GLY A 16 -8.13 22.29 9.57
C GLY A 16 -6.67 21.82 9.38
N LYS A 17 -6.34 21.07 8.32
CA LYS A 17 -4.96 20.63 8.04
C LYS A 17 -4.35 21.32 6.83
N GLY A 18 -3.07 21.65 6.92
CA GLY A 18 -2.31 22.23 5.80
C GLY A 18 -2.60 23.71 5.57
N ILE A 19 -2.12 24.26 4.45
CA ILE A 19 -2.12 25.71 4.17
C ILE A 19 -2.86 25.99 2.86
N THR A 20 -3.58 27.10 2.79
CA THR A 20 -4.19 27.60 1.55
C THR A 20 -3.45 28.85 1.12
N PHE A 21 -2.93 28.86 -0.09
CA PHE A 21 -2.30 30.03 -0.70
C PHE A 21 -3.23 30.58 -1.78
N VAL A 22 -3.63 31.84 -1.66
CA VAL A 22 -4.43 32.53 -2.67
C VAL A 22 -3.50 33.42 -3.47
N ARG A 23 -3.48 33.23 -4.79
CA ARG A 23 -2.71 34.06 -5.72
C ARG A 23 -3.58 35.20 -6.24
N ASN A 24 -2.96 36.28 -6.70
CA ASN A 24 -3.64 37.50 -7.19
C ASN A 24 -4.66 37.23 -8.32
N ASP A 25 -4.53 36.14 -9.08
CA ASP A 25 -5.51 35.69 -10.08
C ASP A 25 -6.72 34.95 -9.48
N ALA A 26 -6.97 35.15 -8.19
CA ALA A 26 -7.98 34.47 -7.37
C ALA A 26 -7.86 32.93 -7.37
N ARG A 27 -6.74 32.35 -7.84
CA ARG A 27 -6.54 30.90 -7.77
C ARG A 27 -6.12 30.47 -6.39
N GLN A 28 -6.88 29.52 -5.85
CA GLN A 28 -6.64 28.93 -4.54
C GLN A 28 -5.80 27.66 -4.69
N PHE A 29 -4.66 27.62 -4.02
CA PHE A 29 -3.77 26.47 -3.96
C PHE A 29 -3.82 25.87 -2.56
N ARG A 30 -4.46 24.71 -2.43
CA ARG A 30 -4.51 23.95 -1.17
C ARG A 30 -3.31 23.03 -1.05
N PHE A 31 -2.63 23.03 0.10
CA PHE A 31 -1.49 22.16 0.38
C PHE A 31 -1.74 21.24 1.57
N CYS A 32 -1.42 19.95 1.41
CA CYS A 32 -1.56 18.92 2.45
C CYS A 32 -0.63 19.17 3.66
N ARG A 33 0.60 19.66 3.43
CA ARG A 33 1.66 19.83 4.44
C ARG A 33 2.63 20.96 4.05
N SER A 34 3.42 21.45 5.00
CA SER A 34 4.46 22.46 4.77
C SER A 34 5.49 22.06 3.71
N LYS A 35 5.84 20.76 3.60
CA LYS A 35 6.69 20.22 2.53
C LYS A 35 6.18 20.58 1.13
N CYS A 36 4.86 20.48 0.91
CA CYS A 36 4.27 20.77 -0.39
C CYS A 36 4.27 22.26 -0.68
N HIS A 37 3.94 23.06 0.34
CA HIS A 37 3.97 24.51 0.26
C HIS A 37 5.38 25.07 -0.01
N LYS A 38 6.41 24.58 0.69
CA LYS A 38 7.81 24.95 0.46
C LYS A 38 8.27 24.57 -0.95
N ASN A 39 7.95 23.36 -1.42
CA ASN A 39 8.30 22.95 -2.79
C ASN A 39 7.59 23.80 -3.87
N PHE A 40 6.36 24.21 -3.61
CA PHE A 40 5.63 25.14 -4.47
C PHE A 40 6.29 26.52 -4.49
N LYS A 41 6.68 27.07 -3.33
CA LYS A 41 7.45 28.33 -3.24
C LYS A 41 8.79 28.26 -3.97
N MET A 42 9.47 27.12 -3.89
CA MET A 42 10.70 26.84 -4.67
C MET A 42 10.44 26.59 -6.17
N LYS A 43 9.21 26.78 -6.67
CA LYS A 43 8.82 26.58 -8.07
C LYS A 43 9.18 25.19 -8.63
N ARG A 44 9.25 24.17 -7.78
CA ARG A 44 9.56 22.81 -8.23
C ARG A 44 8.35 22.20 -8.93
N GLN A 45 8.56 21.60 -10.09
CA GLN A 45 7.46 21.04 -10.89
C GLN A 45 7.04 19.65 -10.38
N PRO A 46 5.80 19.42 -9.88
CA PRO A 46 5.37 18.15 -9.29
C PRO A 46 5.62 16.94 -10.19
N ARG A 47 5.42 17.09 -11.51
CA ARG A 47 5.66 16.05 -12.53
C ARG A 47 7.10 15.53 -12.55
N LYS A 48 8.08 16.30 -12.06
CA LYS A 48 9.49 15.88 -11.96
C LYS A 48 9.83 15.23 -10.62
N LEU A 49 9.03 15.41 -9.57
CA LEU A 49 9.30 14.83 -8.25
C LEU A 49 8.73 13.41 -8.12
N LYS A 50 9.63 12.44 -7.93
CA LYS A 50 9.33 10.99 -7.92
C LYS A 50 8.21 10.53 -6.97
N TRP A 51 8.02 11.24 -5.85
CA TRP A 51 7.08 10.87 -4.79
C TRP A 51 5.66 11.40 -4.98
N THR A 52 5.43 12.32 -5.92
CA THR A 52 4.10 12.91 -6.14
C THR A 52 3.23 11.98 -6.97
N LYS A 53 1.91 12.04 -6.75
CA LYS A 53 0.95 11.29 -7.55
C LYS A 53 1.03 11.68 -9.03
N SER A 54 1.18 12.97 -9.32
CA SER A 54 1.30 13.50 -10.69
C SER A 54 2.50 12.93 -11.44
N HIS A 55 3.66 12.75 -10.79
CA HIS A 55 4.80 12.09 -11.40
C HIS A 55 4.54 10.60 -11.65
N ARG A 56 3.95 9.91 -10.67
CA ARG A 56 3.63 8.47 -10.79
C ARG A 56 2.66 8.22 -11.94
N ALA A 57 1.62 9.03 -12.06
CA ALA A 57 0.72 9.05 -13.20
C ALA A 57 1.51 9.31 -14.50
N ALA A 58 2.21 10.43 -14.64
CA ALA A 58 2.93 10.76 -15.89
C ALA A 58 3.97 9.70 -16.33
N LYS A 59 4.49 8.89 -15.40
CA LYS A 59 5.44 7.79 -15.69
C LYS A 59 4.80 6.40 -15.72
N GLY A 60 3.48 6.30 -15.79
CA GLY A 60 2.77 5.02 -15.89
C GLY A 60 2.92 4.10 -14.66
N LYS A 61 3.24 4.66 -13.48
CA LYS A 61 3.35 3.91 -12.21
C LYS A 61 2.01 3.74 -11.51
N GLU A 62 1.00 4.50 -11.91
CA GLU A 62 -0.39 4.41 -11.45
C GLU A 62 -1.29 4.15 -12.67
N MET A 63 -2.45 3.56 -12.43
CA MET A 63 -3.48 3.37 -13.45
C MET A 63 -4.17 4.73 -13.72
N ILE A 64 -3.98 5.29 -14.91
CA ILE A 64 -4.47 6.64 -15.30
C ILE A 64 -5.79 6.56 -16.07
N VAL A 65 -6.02 5.44 -16.76
CA VAL A 65 -7.08 5.28 -17.75
C VAL A 65 -7.98 4.15 -17.32
N ASP A 66 -9.04 4.50 -16.62
CA ASP A 66 -10.30 3.75 -16.69
C ASP A 66 -11.28 4.68 -17.46
N SER A 67 -10.96 4.98 -18.73
CA SER A 67 -11.81 5.80 -19.61
C SER A 67 -13.21 5.22 -19.81
N SER A 68 -13.44 3.96 -19.44
CA SER A 68 -14.74 3.28 -19.55
C SER A 68 -15.50 3.09 -18.23
N LEU A 69 -14.98 3.48 -17.05
CA LEU A 69 -15.46 2.92 -15.79
C LEU A 69 -15.66 3.95 -14.68
N VAL A 70 -16.91 4.42 -14.54
CA VAL A 70 -17.64 4.76 -13.29
C VAL A 70 -16.99 5.78 -12.32
N LEU A 71 -15.71 5.68 -11.98
CA LEU A 71 -14.99 6.55 -11.05
C LEU A 71 -14.86 8.01 -11.50
N SER A 72 -14.59 8.28 -12.78
CA SER A 72 -14.49 9.67 -13.27
C SER A 72 -15.84 10.38 -13.20
N GLN A 73 -16.92 9.65 -13.48
CA GLN A 73 -18.30 10.13 -13.38
C GLN A 73 -18.73 10.30 -11.92
N PHE A 74 -18.35 9.37 -11.02
CA PHE A 74 -18.68 9.45 -9.59
C PHE A 74 -17.89 10.53 -8.85
N ALA A 75 -16.61 10.76 -9.20
CA ALA A 75 -15.75 11.79 -8.59
C ALA A 75 -15.88 13.18 -9.25
N LYS A 76 -16.73 13.32 -10.27
CA LYS A 76 -16.96 14.59 -10.96
C LYS A 76 -17.54 15.63 -10.01
N LYS A 77 -17.04 16.87 -10.09
CA LYS A 77 -17.67 18.01 -9.41
C LYS A 77 -19.01 18.29 -10.08
N ARG A 78 -20.11 18.15 -9.33
CA ARG A 78 -21.46 18.51 -9.79
C ARG A 78 -21.71 19.98 -9.44
N ASN A 79 -22.01 20.79 -10.44
CA ASN A 79 -22.33 22.21 -10.26
C ASN A 79 -23.84 22.47 -10.12
N VAL A 80 -24.67 21.50 -10.51
CA VAL A 80 -26.13 21.56 -10.39
C VAL A 80 -26.54 20.66 -9.22
N PRO A 81 -27.21 21.20 -8.18
CA PRO A 81 -27.78 20.39 -7.12
C PRO A 81 -29.03 19.65 -7.60
N VAL A 82 -29.30 18.49 -7.02
CA VAL A 82 -30.53 17.72 -7.22
C VAL A 82 -31.30 17.72 -5.90
N LYS A 83 -32.63 17.65 -5.97
CA LYS A 83 -33.46 17.51 -4.76
C LYS A 83 -33.06 16.23 -4.01
N TYR A 84 -33.06 16.32 -2.68
CA TYR A 84 -32.77 15.17 -1.84
C TYR A 84 -33.83 14.07 -2.04
N ASP A 85 -33.35 12.85 -2.30
CA ASP A 85 -34.15 11.63 -2.31
C ASP A 85 -33.38 10.55 -1.54
N ARG A 86 -34.03 9.98 -0.51
CA ARG A 86 -33.44 8.95 0.36
C ARG A 86 -33.05 7.70 -0.42
N ASN A 87 -33.85 7.29 -1.39
CA ASN A 87 -33.60 6.08 -2.18
C ASN A 87 -32.37 6.27 -3.07
N VAL A 88 -32.25 7.44 -3.71
CA VAL A 88 -31.08 7.80 -4.52
C VAL A 88 -29.81 7.86 -3.67
N VAL A 89 -29.88 8.45 -2.47
CA VAL A 89 -28.74 8.53 -1.56
C VAL A 89 -28.30 7.13 -1.10
N ALA A 90 -29.24 6.27 -0.70
CA ALA A 90 -28.95 4.90 -0.27
C ALA A 90 -28.29 4.08 -1.39
N ALA A 91 -28.86 4.13 -2.60
CA ALA A 91 -28.30 3.47 -3.78
C ALA A 91 -26.89 4.00 -4.11
N THR A 92 -26.66 5.31 -3.96
CA THR A 92 -25.36 5.93 -4.23
C THR A 92 -24.29 5.45 -3.25
N ILE A 93 -24.61 5.32 -1.95
CA ILE A 93 -23.66 4.85 -0.93
C ILE A 93 -23.22 3.40 -1.22
N GLN A 94 -24.17 2.52 -1.55
CA GLN A 94 -23.88 1.14 -1.92
C GLN A 94 -23.02 1.08 -3.20
N ALA A 95 -23.38 1.87 -4.22
CA ALA A 95 -22.61 1.96 -5.45
C ALA A 95 -21.17 2.47 -5.21
N MET A 96 -20.97 3.45 -4.32
CA MET A 96 -19.65 3.98 -3.98
C MET A 96 -18.73 2.92 -3.36
N GLN A 97 -19.23 2.09 -2.44
CA GLN A 97 -18.47 1.00 -1.85
C GLN A 97 -18.04 -0.01 -2.92
N ARG A 98 -18.99 -0.43 -3.76
CA ARG A 98 -18.73 -1.37 -4.85
C ARG A 98 -17.70 -0.86 -5.84
N VAL A 99 -17.75 0.44 -6.17
CA VAL A 99 -16.81 1.08 -7.08
C VAL A 99 -15.39 1.10 -6.52
N GLU A 100 -15.22 1.36 -5.22
CA GLU A 100 -13.91 1.35 -4.58
C GLU A 100 -13.30 -0.06 -4.52
N GLU A 101 -14.11 -1.11 -4.32
CA GLU A 101 -13.63 -2.50 -4.42
C GLU A 101 -13.08 -2.83 -5.80
N ILE A 102 -13.83 -2.47 -6.86
CA ILE A 102 -13.43 -2.71 -8.25
C ILE A 102 -12.13 -1.97 -8.54
N ARG A 103 -12.01 -0.72 -8.07
CA ARG A 103 -10.81 0.08 -8.20
C ARG A 103 -9.60 -0.59 -7.55
N GLN A 104 -9.72 -1.02 -6.30
CA GLN A 104 -8.63 -1.66 -5.57
C GLN A 104 -8.19 -2.97 -6.26
N LYS A 105 -9.14 -3.78 -6.73
CA LYS A 105 -8.85 -5.00 -7.49
C LYS A 105 -8.04 -4.69 -8.77
N ARG A 106 -8.46 -3.68 -9.53
CA ARG A 106 -7.76 -3.27 -10.76
C ARG A 106 -6.38 -2.68 -10.49
N GLU A 107 -6.25 -1.83 -9.47
CA GLU A 107 -4.98 -1.24 -9.09
C GLU A 107 -3.97 -2.32 -8.64
N ARG A 108 -4.43 -3.34 -7.91
CA ARG A 108 -3.63 -4.51 -7.55
C ARG A 108 -3.16 -5.28 -8.78
N VAL A 109 -4.05 -5.55 -9.74
CA VAL A 109 -3.70 -6.24 -10.99
C VAL A 109 -2.70 -5.43 -11.81
N PHE A 110 -2.91 -4.12 -11.96
CA PHE A 110 -1.98 -3.21 -12.65
C PHE A 110 -0.60 -3.22 -11.99
N THR A 111 -0.57 -3.11 -10.66
CA THR A 111 0.67 -3.14 -9.88
C THR A 111 1.38 -4.48 -10.02
N LYS A 112 0.63 -5.61 -9.96
CA LYS A 112 1.17 -6.95 -10.17
C LYS A 112 1.77 -7.09 -11.57
N ARG A 113 1.06 -6.68 -12.62
CA ARG A 113 1.58 -6.71 -14.00
C ARG A 113 2.85 -5.85 -14.16
N ARG A 114 2.86 -4.65 -13.57
CA ARG A 114 4.03 -3.75 -13.61
C ARG A 114 5.25 -4.30 -12.89
N LEU A 115 5.04 -4.95 -11.74
CA LEU A 115 6.11 -5.53 -10.92
C LEU A 115 6.56 -6.92 -11.40
N ALA A 116 5.68 -7.68 -12.05
CA ALA A 116 5.96 -9.01 -12.57
C ALA A 116 6.81 -9.02 -13.86
N GLY A 117 7.38 -7.88 -14.25
CA GLY A 117 8.17 -7.76 -15.48
C GLY A 117 9.19 -8.88 -15.59
N LYS A 118 8.99 -9.77 -16.57
CA LYS A 118 9.83 -10.95 -16.81
C LYS A 118 11.31 -10.55 -16.88
N LEU A 119 11.60 -9.48 -17.61
CA LEU A 119 12.94 -8.90 -17.75
C LEU A 119 13.65 -8.58 -16.43
N ALA A 120 12.93 -8.08 -15.41
CA ALA A 120 13.54 -7.75 -14.12
C ALA A 120 13.83 -9.02 -13.31
N ARG A 121 12.93 -10.00 -13.36
CA ARG A 121 13.11 -11.31 -12.72
C ARG A 121 14.23 -12.11 -13.36
N ASP A 122 14.31 -12.10 -14.69
CA ASP A 122 15.34 -12.83 -15.44
C ASP A 122 16.73 -12.20 -15.20
N ARG A 123 16.82 -10.86 -15.16
CA ARG A 123 18.04 -10.14 -14.78
C ARG A 123 18.47 -10.44 -13.34
N GLN A 124 17.53 -10.55 -12.40
CA GLN A 124 17.85 -10.94 -11.03
C GLN A 124 18.41 -12.36 -10.97
N ARG A 125 17.78 -13.33 -11.65
CA ARG A 125 18.28 -14.72 -11.71
C ARG A 125 19.69 -14.81 -12.30
N GLU A 126 19.97 -14.01 -13.32
CA GLU A 126 21.30 -13.94 -13.93
C GLU A 126 22.34 -13.33 -12.97
N ALA A 127 21.98 -12.26 -12.26
CA ALA A 127 22.83 -11.66 -11.23
C ALA A 127 23.08 -12.64 -10.08
N ASP A 128 22.04 -13.34 -9.60
CA ASP A 128 22.16 -14.34 -8.53
C ASP A 128 23.09 -15.48 -8.94
N ARG A 129 22.97 -15.97 -10.19
CA ARG A 129 23.89 -16.99 -10.75
C ARG A 129 25.33 -16.50 -10.78
N LYS A 130 25.55 -15.23 -11.16
CA LYS A 130 26.89 -14.63 -11.20
C LYS A 130 27.49 -14.49 -9.80
N VAL A 131 26.70 -14.04 -8.82
CA VAL A 131 27.13 -13.94 -7.42
C VAL A 131 27.50 -15.31 -6.85
N VAL A 132 26.71 -16.36 -7.15
CA VAL A 132 27.04 -17.73 -6.72
C VAL A 132 28.34 -18.22 -7.36
N ALA A 133 28.56 -17.93 -8.64
CA ALA A 133 29.80 -18.30 -9.33
C ALA A 133 31.03 -17.58 -8.76
N GLU A 134 30.93 -16.27 -8.46
CA GLU A 134 32.03 -15.50 -7.84
C GLU A 134 32.23 -15.88 -6.36
N GLY A 135 31.15 -16.26 -5.67
CA GLY A 135 31.10 -16.61 -4.26
C GLY A 135 31.29 -18.09 -3.95
N GLU A 136 31.72 -18.91 -4.91
CA GLU A 136 31.83 -20.38 -4.77
C GLU A 136 32.63 -20.80 -3.52
N HIS A 137 33.67 -20.04 -3.19
CA HIS A 137 34.51 -20.24 -2.02
C HIS A 137 33.77 -20.13 -0.68
N LEU A 138 32.69 -19.35 -0.60
CA LEU A 138 31.87 -19.17 0.61
C LEU A 138 30.89 -20.34 0.84
N ILE A 139 30.56 -21.07 -0.22
CA ILE A 139 29.55 -22.15 -0.24
C ILE A 139 30.25 -23.52 -0.29
N ARG A 140 31.59 -23.55 -0.25
CA ARG A 140 32.40 -24.76 -0.48
C ARG A 140 32.13 -25.91 0.49
N LYS A 141 31.77 -25.59 1.74
CA LYS A 141 31.38 -26.58 2.76
C LYS A 141 30.03 -27.21 2.44
N GLU A 142 29.04 -26.38 2.08
CA GLU A 142 27.68 -26.82 1.74
C GLU A 142 27.65 -27.60 0.40
N LEU A 143 28.53 -27.25 -0.55
CA LEU A 143 28.70 -28.01 -1.80
C LEU A 143 29.26 -29.41 -1.56
N ARG A 144 30.28 -29.57 -0.71
CA ARG A 144 30.84 -30.89 -0.34
C ARG A 144 29.84 -31.77 0.40
N GLU A 145 29.12 -31.21 1.38
CA GLU A 145 28.11 -31.95 2.13
C GLU A 145 26.97 -32.45 1.23
N ARG A 146 26.64 -31.71 0.17
CA ARG A 146 25.67 -32.10 -0.87
C ARG A 146 26.20 -33.16 -1.83
N GLU A 147 27.48 -33.13 -2.20
CA GLU A 147 28.13 -34.15 -3.04
C GLU A 147 28.29 -35.49 -2.30
N GLU A 148 28.55 -35.44 -0.99
CA GLU A 148 28.67 -36.63 -0.12
C GLU A 148 27.31 -37.28 0.22
N GLY A 149 26.19 -36.75 -0.28
CA GLY A 149 24.85 -37.33 -0.10
C GLY A 149 24.34 -37.27 1.36
N ARG A 150 24.98 -36.49 2.23
CA ARG A 150 24.45 -36.25 3.58
C ARG A 150 23.18 -35.41 3.45
N PRO A 151 22.06 -35.77 4.10
CA PRO A 151 20.87 -34.94 4.05
C PRO A 151 21.23 -33.58 4.65
N MET A 152 21.09 -32.51 3.86
CA MET A 152 21.10 -31.16 4.40
C MET A 152 20.11 -31.16 5.56
N VAL A 153 20.58 -30.84 6.76
CA VAL A 153 19.79 -30.88 7.99
C VAL A 153 18.46 -30.20 7.71
N ALA A 154 17.39 -30.98 7.79
CA ALA A 154 16.05 -30.53 7.46
C ALA A 154 15.70 -29.28 8.27
N GLU A 155 15.33 -28.22 7.55
CA GLU A 155 14.55 -27.06 7.98
C GLU A 155 14.77 -26.51 9.41
N GLN A 156 15.69 -25.56 9.56
CA GLN A 156 15.46 -24.42 10.47
C GLN A 156 14.86 -23.19 9.74
N SER A 157 14.37 -23.37 8.52
CA SER A 157 13.81 -22.32 7.67
C SER A 157 12.40 -21.86 8.07
N LYS A 158 11.71 -22.56 9.00
CA LYS A 158 10.43 -22.08 9.56
C LYS A 158 10.61 -20.87 10.48
N ALA A 159 11.82 -20.55 10.94
CA ALA A 159 12.07 -19.40 11.81
C ALA A 159 12.34 -18.09 11.04
N ALA A 160 12.78 -18.13 9.78
CA ALA A 160 13.26 -16.93 9.07
C ALA A 160 12.16 -16.07 8.43
N ASN A 161 10.95 -16.60 8.25
CA ASN A 161 9.81 -15.87 7.66
C ASN A 161 8.74 -15.44 8.68
N ARG A 162 9.00 -15.52 9.99
CA ARG A 162 8.13 -14.88 10.99
C ARG A 162 8.38 -13.38 10.96
N VAL A 163 7.44 -12.62 10.41
CA VAL A 163 7.45 -11.17 10.48
C VAL A 163 7.34 -10.78 11.96
N HIS A 164 8.39 -10.17 12.52
CA HIS A 164 8.40 -9.60 13.87
C HIS A 164 7.23 -8.61 14.03
N GLY A 165 6.10 -9.10 14.53
CA GLY A 165 4.85 -8.34 14.62
C GLY A 165 3.62 -9.20 14.88
N GLU A 166 3.54 -10.41 14.31
CA GLU A 166 2.41 -11.33 14.49
C GLU A 166 2.40 -11.97 15.89
N ASP A 167 3.58 -12.29 16.45
CA ASP A 167 3.73 -12.87 17.80
C ASP A 167 3.16 -11.97 18.92
N ARG A 168 3.03 -10.66 18.69
CA ARG A 168 2.48 -9.71 19.69
C ARG A 168 0.95 -9.73 19.73
N LEU A 169 0.31 -9.98 18.59
CA LEU A 169 -1.14 -10.09 18.45
C LEU A 169 -1.62 -11.48 18.88
N GLU A 170 -0.91 -12.55 18.52
CA GLU A 170 -1.24 -13.91 18.97
C GLU A 170 -1.06 -14.09 20.49
N LYS A 171 -0.06 -13.45 21.11
CA LYS A 171 0.10 -13.49 22.58
C LYS A 171 -0.98 -12.71 23.33
N GLN A 172 -1.67 -11.77 22.69
CA GLN A 172 -2.82 -11.10 23.28
C GLN A 172 -4.11 -11.95 23.19
N GLN A 173 -4.16 -12.95 22.31
CA GLN A 173 -5.37 -13.78 22.10
C GLN A 173 -5.30 -15.17 22.76
N LYS A 174 -4.18 -15.55 23.38
CA LYS A 174 -4.08 -16.81 24.12
C LYS A 174 -4.75 -16.66 25.48
N LYS A 175 -5.93 -17.26 25.63
CA LYS A 175 -6.63 -17.46 26.91
C LYS A 175 -5.66 -18.08 27.92
N LYS A 176 -5.52 -17.45 29.09
CA LYS A 176 -4.75 -18.02 30.19
C LYS A 176 -5.61 -19.07 30.89
N SER A 177 -5.15 -20.30 30.90
CA SER A 177 -5.75 -21.39 31.67
C SER A 177 -4.94 -21.62 32.94
N ARG A 178 -5.57 -21.52 34.12
CA ARG A 178 -4.94 -21.90 35.40
C ARG A 178 -5.40 -23.31 35.79
N LEU A 179 -4.45 -24.13 36.25
CA LEU A 179 -4.71 -25.45 36.82
C LEU A 179 -5.08 -25.29 38.30
N LEU A 180 -6.23 -25.81 38.70
CA LEU A 180 -6.64 -25.90 40.10
C LEU A 180 -6.03 -27.14 40.75
N VAL A 181 -5.91 -27.09 42.08
CA VAL A 181 -5.26 -28.12 42.90
C VAL A 181 -5.92 -29.50 42.77
N ASP A 182 -7.21 -29.56 42.42
CA ASP A 182 -7.96 -30.81 42.19
C ASP A 182 -7.83 -31.36 40.75
N GLY A 183 -6.93 -30.80 39.93
CA GLY A 183 -6.62 -31.30 38.59
C GLY A 183 -7.55 -30.80 37.47
N GLY A 184 -8.50 -29.91 37.76
CA GLY A 184 -9.32 -29.21 36.76
C GLY A 184 -8.64 -27.97 36.18
N VAL A 185 -8.95 -27.63 34.92
CA VAL A 185 -8.43 -26.43 34.23
C VAL A 185 -9.57 -25.40 34.08
N GLN A 186 -9.36 -24.16 34.55
CA GLN A 186 -10.31 -23.06 34.38
C GLN A 186 -9.77 -22.04 33.38
N GLU A 187 -10.55 -21.73 32.33
CA GLU A 187 -10.23 -20.72 31.32
C GLU A 187 -10.81 -19.35 31.73
N GLU A 188 -9.96 -18.34 31.91
CA GLU A 188 -10.40 -16.95 32.08
C GLU A 188 -10.59 -16.31 30.70
N MET A 189 -11.79 -15.76 30.43
CA MET A 189 -12.04 -14.90 29.27
C MET A 189 -11.84 -13.44 29.68
N ASP A 190 -10.89 -12.77 29.04
CA ASP A 190 -10.77 -11.31 29.13
C ASP A 190 -11.95 -10.68 28.37
N ILE A 191 -12.86 -10.04 29.11
CA ILE A 191 -13.90 -9.17 28.54
C ILE A 191 -13.28 -7.78 28.38
N ASP A 192 -12.99 -7.42 27.13
CA ASP A 192 -12.99 -6.05 26.60
C ASP A 192 -13.22 -6.09 25.07
#